data_AF-A0A2P2GR28-F1
#
_entry.id   AF-A0A2P2GR28-F1
#
_cell.length_a   1.000
_cell.length_b   1.000
_cell.length_c   1.000
_cell.angle_alpha   90.00
_cell.angle_beta   90.00
_cell.angle_gamma   90.00
#
_symmetry.space_group_name_H-M   'P 1'
#
loop_
_entity.id
_entity.type
_entity.pdbx_description
1 polymer ?
#
loop_
_entity_poly.entity_id
_entity_poly.type
_entity_poly.pdbx_seq_one_letter_code
_entity_poly.pdbx_strand_id
1 'polypeptide(L)' 'MLSVDGGFAPRAEPAEDCTACALLAQWSHHYIAEGDGSRATDYVVEIRNHPHSPPKLTLPEHAPPQHRAEPKP' A
#
# COMPACT_ATOMS: atom_id res chain seq x y z
N MET A 1 14.46 -16.62 -21.75
CA MET A 1 14.18 -16.46 -20.31
C MET A 1 14.02 -14.96 -20.07
N LEU A 2 12.81 -14.50 -19.76
CA LEU A 2 12.58 -13.11 -19.39
C LEU A 2 13.06 -12.94 -17.94
N SER A 3 14.25 -12.37 -17.77
CA SER A 3 14.69 -11.86 -16.47
C SER A 3 13.82 -10.65 -16.15
N VAL A 4 12.82 -10.84 -15.30
CA VAL A 4 12.18 -9.75 -14.58
C VAL A 4 13.21 -9.23 -13.60
N ASP A 5 13.95 -8.21 -14.02
CA ASP A 5 14.64 -7.26 -13.12
C ASP A 5 13.59 -6.32 -12.50
N GLY A 6 12.48 -6.91 -12.05
CA GLY A 6 11.42 -6.22 -11.32
C GLY A 6 11.86 -6.18 -9.89
N GLY A 7 12.74 -5.22 -9.57
CA GLY A 7 13.23 -5.00 -8.21
C GLY A 7 12.07 -5.08 -7.23
N PHE A 8 12.04 -6.15 -6.43
CA PHE A 8 11.07 -6.31 -5.37
C PHE A 8 11.06 -5.01 -4.57
N ALA A 9 9.89 -4.40 -4.42
CA ALA A 9 9.74 -3.18 -3.64
C ALA A 9 10.46 -3.36 -2.30
N PRO A 10 11.18 -2.33 -1.81
CA PRO A 10 11.94 -2.46 -0.57
C PRO A 10 11.03 -2.98 0.54
N ARG A 11 11.53 -3.99 1.26
CA ARG A 11 10.86 -4.66 2.39
C ARG A 11 10.15 -3.63 3.24
N ALA A 12 8.84 -3.79 3.43
CA ALA A 12 8.13 -2.98 4.41
C ALA A 12 8.46 -3.50 5.82
N GLU A 13 8.88 -2.59 6.70
CA GLU A 13 9.12 -2.92 8.09
C GLU A 13 7.79 -2.93 8.86
N PRO A 14 7.52 -3.97 9.67
CA PRO A 14 6.33 -4.00 10.49
C PRO A 14 6.41 -2.95 11.59
N ALA A 15 5.27 -2.37 11.97
CA ALA A 15 5.21 -1.49 13.13
C ALA A 15 5.51 -2.26 14.42
N GLU A 16 6.16 -1.58 15.37
CA GLU A 16 6.45 -2.12 16.70
C GLU A 16 5.15 -2.56 17.38
N ASP A 17 5.18 -3.72 18.03
CA ASP A 17 4.06 -4.36 18.73
C ASP A 17 2.78 -4.60 17.89
N CYS A 18 2.83 -4.48 16.56
CA CYS A 18 1.71 -4.84 15.70
C CYS A 18 1.81 -6.28 15.18
N THR A 19 1.01 -7.17 15.76
CA THR A 19 0.93 -8.58 15.31
C THR A 19 0.47 -8.70 13.85
N ALA A 20 -0.45 -7.84 13.39
CA ALA A 20 -0.92 -7.87 12.01
C ALA A 20 0.21 -7.56 11.02
N CYS A 21 0.99 -6.50 11.25
CA CYS A 21 2.14 -6.17 10.41
C CYS A 21 3.23 -7.26 10.46
N ALA A 22 3.47 -7.87 11.61
CA ALA A 22 4.40 -9.00 11.72
C ALA A 22 3.95 -10.21 10.88
N LEU A 23 2.65 -10.51 10.84
CA LEU A 23 2.09 -11.58 10.00
C LEU A 23 2.17 -11.22 8.51
N LEU A 24 1.78 -10.01 8.12
CA LEU A 24 1.88 -9.55 6.73
C LEU A 24 3.34 -9.58 6.23
N ALA A 25 4.30 -9.24 7.09
CA ALA A 25 5.72 -9.31 6.75
C ALA A 25 6.15 -10.77 6.47
N GLN A 26 5.74 -11.73 7.32
CA GLN A 26 6.01 -13.15 7.11
C GLN A 26 5.41 -13.66 5.79
N TRP A 27 4.17 -13.28 5.46
CA TRP A 27 3.55 -13.65 4.19
C TRP A 27 4.26 -13.04 2.99
N SER A 28 4.69 -11.77 3.08
CA SER A 28 5.50 -11.15 2.03
C SER A 28 6.78 -11.96 1.76
N HIS A 29 7.53 -12.33 2.81
CA HIS A 29 8.73 -13.17 2.67
C HIS A 29 8.43 -14.54 2.06
N HIS A 30 7.33 -15.17 2.47
CA HIS A 30 6.90 -16.45 1.91
C HIS A 30 6.67 -16.35 0.40
N TYR A 31 5.92 -15.35 -0.07
CA TYR A 31 5.63 -15.21 -1.51
C TYR A 31 6.83 -14.73 -2.33
N ILE A 32 7.78 -14.00 -1.74
CA ILE A 32 9.09 -13.75 -2.37
C ILE A 32 9.80 -15.07 -2.63
N ALA A 33 9.87 -15.96 -1.62
CA ALA A 33 10.55 -17.25 -1.73
C ALA A 33 9.88 -18.18 -2.75
N GLU A 34 8.55 -18.10 -2.91
CA GLU A 34 7.78 -18.85 -3.91
C GLU A 34 7.86 -18.23 -5.32
N GLY A 35 8.48 -17.05 -5.48
CA GLY A 35 8.56 -16.34 -6.76
C GLY A 35 7.28 -15.61 -7.18
N ASP A 36 6.31 -15.47 -6.27
CA ASP A 36 5.07 -14.71 -6.48
C ASP A 36 5.25 -13.25 -6.03
N GLY A 37 5.85 -12.46 -6.91
CA GLY A 37 6.09 -11.03 -6.67
C GLY A 37 4.83 -10.18 -6.52
N SER A 38 3.72 -10.61 -7.14
CA SER A 38 2.45 -9.88 -7.05
C SER A 38 1.90 -9.96 -5.62
N ARG A 39 1.76 -11.17 -5.08
CA ARG A 39 1.29 -11.35 -3.71
C ARG A 39 2.24 -10.73 -2.70
N ALA A 40 3.54 -10.88 -2.89
CA ALA A 40 4.53 -10.25 -2.02
C ALA A 40 4.37 -8.72 -1.96
N THR A 41 4.08 -8.09 -3.11
CA THR A 41 3.86 -6.64 -3.23
C THR A 41 2.56 -6.22 -2.54
N ASP A 42 1.48 -7.00 -2.69
CA ASP A 42 0.21 -6.71 -2.02
C ASP A 42 0.42 -6.64 -0.49
N TYR A 43 1.13 -7.60 0.09
CA TYR A 43 1.43 -7.57 1.54
C TYR A 43 2.29 -6.37 1.96
N VAL A 44 3.23 -5.93 1.11
CA VAL A 44 4.03 -4.71 1.37
C VAL A 44 3.14 -3.46 1.37
N VAL A 45 2.17 -3.38 0.46
CA VAL A 45 1.20 -2.28 0.39
C VAL A 45 0.32 -2.28 1.64
N GLU A 46 -0.17 -3.44 2.06
CA GLU A 46 -0.99 -3.57 3.27
C GLU A 46 -0.23 -3.10 4.52
N ILE A 47 1.05 -3.46 4.68
CA ILE A 47 1.86 -2.98 5.82
C ILE A 47 1.99 -1.45 5.81
N ARG A 48 2.20 -0.82 4.64
CA ARG A 48 2.38 0.64 4.53
C ARG A 48 1.11 1.45 4.78
N ASN A 49 -0.05 0.82 4.53
CA ASN A 49 -1.38 1.40 4.70
C ASN A 49 -2.05 0.97 6.01
N HIS A 50 -1.48 0.01 6.74
CA HIS A 50 -2.02 -0.43 8.02
C HIS A 50 -2.05 0.74 9.01
N PRO A 51 -3.19 1.00 9.65
CA PRO A 51 -3.34 2.18 10.51
C PRO A 51 -2.50 2.06 11.79
N HIS A 52 -1.35 2.76 11.82
CA HIS A 52 -0.49 2.96 13.00
C HIS A 52 -0.33 4.42 13.40
N SER A 53 -0.83 5.31 12.56
CA SER A 53 -0.82 6.76 12.73
C SER A 53 -2.13 7.28 12.16
N PRO A 54 -2.56 8.50 12.51
CA PRO A 54 -3.72 9.12 11.86
C PRO A 54 -3.60 9.02 10.33
N PRO A 55 -4.72 8.86 9.62
CA PRO A 55 -4.72 8.56 8.20
C PRO A 55 -3.89 9.60 7.44
N LYS A 56 -2.96 9.13 6.59
CA LYS A 56 -2.15 9.99 5.73
C LYS A 56 -3.00 10.81 4.75
N LEU A 57 -4.22 10.33 4.46
CA LEU A 57 -5.23 11.03 3.70
C LEU A 57 -6.21 11.72 4.65
N THR A 58 -6.01 13.01 4.85
CA THR A 58 -7.05 13.91 5.37
C THR A 58 -7.87 14.41 4.19
N LEU A 59 -9.12 13.96 4.07
CA LEU A 59 -10.08 14.67 3.22
C LEU A 59 -10.22 16.09 3.78
N PRO A 60 -10.10 17.17 2.98
CA PRO A 60 -10.44 18.49 3.46
C PRO A 60 -11.92 18.47 3.84
N GLU A 61 -12.22 18.74 5.12
CA GLU A 61 -13.59 18.75 5.67
C GLU A 61 -14.55 19.64 4.88
N HIS A 62 -14.05 20.56 4.04
CA HIS A 62 -14.83 21.54 3.28
C HIS A 62 -14.39 21.65 1.81
N ALA A 63 -14.27 20.54 1.07
CA ALA A 63 -14.25 20.65 -0.40
C ALA A 63 -15.63 21.16 -0.87
N PRO A 64 -15.76 22.38 -1.44
CA PRO A 64 -17.03 22.82 -1.98
C PRO A 64 -17.44 21.89 -3.14
N PRO A 65 -18.74 21.62 -3.35
CA PRO A 65 -19.18 20.89 -4.52
C PRO A 65 -18.72 21.66 -5.76
N GLN A 66 -17.96 21.00 -6.63
CA GLN A 66 -17.58 21.57 -7.91
C GLN A 66 -18.83 21.65 -8.79
N HIS A 67 -19.61 22.71 -8.63
CA HIS A 67 -20.59 23.07 -9.64
C HIS A 67 -19.83 23.46 -10.90
N ARG A 68 -19.79 22.52 -11.85
CA ARG A 68 -19.50 22.81 -13.25
C ARG A 68 -20.52 23.84 -13.72
N ALA A 69 -20.17 25.12 -13.65
CA ALA A 69 -20.88 26.14 -14.40
C ALA A 69 -20.55 25.88 -15.87
N GLU A 70 -21.50 25.27 -16.59
CA GLU A 70 -21.45 25.29 -18.05
C GLU A 70 -21.51 26.76 -18.50
N PRO A 71 -20.58 27.23 -19.36
CA PRO A 71 -20.73 28.53 -19.96
C PRO A 71 -21.94 28.48 -20.90
N LYS A 72 -22.98 29.23 -20.55
CA LYS A 72 -24.16 29.46 -21.39
C LYS A 72 -23.79 30.40 -22.55
N PRO A 73 -23.94 30.01 -23.82
CA PRO A 73 -24.30 30.93 -24.89
C PRO A 73 -25.80 31.25 -24.87
#